data_AF-A0A1V5GKF2-F1
#
_entry.id   AF-A0A1V5GKF2-F1
#
_cell.length_a   1.000
_cell.length_b   1.000
_cell.length_c   1.000
_cell.angle_alpha   90.00
_cell.angle_beta   90.00
_cell.angle_gamma   90.00
#
_symmetry.space_group_name_H-M   'P 1'
#
loop_
_entity.id
_entity.type
_entity.pdbx_description
1 polymer ?
#
loop_
_entity_poly.entity_id
_entity_poly.type
_entity_poly.pdbx_seq_one_letter_code
_entity_poly.pdbx_strand_id
1 'polypeptide(L)'
;MEGFADAAASNEAAVREIGKRQLKRNTEGIVVNILIIAFSLFRWLVIGTDVSIALAMLLIWLFLQVVYRYLLANKANSKAVMTVRIIKDIAAAFSVFLMIIWLVSPSGIRSDSVWKYRLQKSWFGSHYVADVSGFPDKIPENADRYSLYGAPSSFGKKGCLSVVFHADEKTVADYESRYAPDAEYTFRLSELKDFTYSFSDVETGSNRTMFIPYDEDFWEDRENDAVVYVTMADFHSEHQHNMAVIIDKNSNMVEFVKAM
;
A
#
# COMPACT_ATOMS: atom_id res chain seq x y z
N MET A 1 31.30 39.10 52.07
CA MET A 1 31.45 37.90 51.22
C MET A 1 30.17 37.07 51.14
N GLU A 2 29.00 37.57 51.58
CA GLU A 2 27.74 36.80 51.58
C GLU A 2 26.99 36.85 50.23
N GLY A 3 27.07 37.96 49.49
CA GLY A 3 26.34 38.12 48.22
C GLY A 3 26.81 37.25 47.03
N PHE A 4 27.99 36.64 47.11
CA PHE A 4 28.49 35.74 46.04
C PHE A 4 27.98 34.30 46.17
N ALA A 5 27.66 33.85 47.40
CA ALA A 5 27.12 32.52 47.64
C ALA A 5 25.65 32.42 47.17
N ASP A 6 24.85 33.46 47.42
CA ASP A 6 23.45 33.52 46.98
C ASP A 6 23.30 33.62 45.46
N ALA A 7 24.21 34.34 44.79
CA ALA A 7 24.24 34.41 43.33
C ALA A 7 24.59 33.07 42.68
N ALA A 8 25.51 32.30 43.29
CA ALA A 8 25.88 30.96 42.81
C ALA A 8 24.75 29.94 42.99
N ALA A 9 24.08 29.96 44.14
CA ALA A 9 22.95 29.07 44.43
C ALA A 9 21.73 29.36 43.53
N SER A 10 21.46 30.64 43.25
CA SER A 10 20.41 31.07 42.32
C SER A 10 20.67 30.62 40.88
N ASN A 11 21.93 30.70 40.44
CA ASN A 11 22.32 30.26 39.10
C ASN A 11 22.23 28.73 38.93
N GLU A 12 22.58 27.96 39.97
CA GLU A 12 22.47 26.49 39.96
C GLU A 12 21.00 26.02 39.90
N ALA A 13 20.09 26.72 40.59
CA ALA A 13 18.66 26.44 40.55
C ALA A 13 18.06 26.71 39.16
N ALA A 14 18.45 27.83 38.52
CA ALA A 14 18.03 28.17 37.16
C ALA A 14 18.52 27.15 36.12
N VAL A 15 19.77 26.70 36.22
CA VAL A 15 20.34 25.66 35.34
C VAL A 15 19.62 24.31 35.50
N ARG A 16 19.27 23.92 36.74
CA ARG A 16 18.47 22.71 36.99
C ARG A 16 17.06 22.81 36.41
N GLU A 17 16.43 23.97 36.49
CA GLU A 17 15.09 24.18 35.96
C GLU A 17 15.07 24.15 34.42
N ILE A 18 16.07 24.78 33.79
CA ILE A 18 16.29 24.72 32.33
C ILE A 18 16.54 23.27 31.90
N GLY A 19 17.37 22.52 32.63
CA GLY A 19 17.63 21.10 32.38
C GLY A 19 16.37 20.23 32.47
N LYS A 20 15.51 20.45 33.47
CA LYS A 20 14.22 19.74 33.61
C LYS A 20 13.26 20.06 32.46
N ARG A 21 13.16 21.34 32.05
CA ARG A 21 12.31 21.76 30.92
C ARG A 21 12.80 21.21 29.57
N GLN A 22 14.11 21.09 29.38
CA GLN A 22 14.68 20.43 28.19
C GLN A 22 14.46 18.91 28.21
N LEU A 23 14.62 18.25 29.37
CA LEU A 23 14.36 16.83 29.51
C LEU A 23 12.90 16.49 29.18
N LYS A 24 11.94 17.25 29.73
CA LYS A 24 10.49 17.07 29.49
C LYS A 24 10.12 17.24 28.02
N ARG A 25 10.59 18.32 27.36
CA ARG A 25 10.39 18.52 25.91
C ARG A 25 10.99 17.40 25.06
N ASN A 26 12.16 16.90 25.44
CA ASN A 26 12.78 15.78 24.76
C ASN A 26 11.98 14.48 24.96
N THR A 27 11.44 14.24 26.15
CA THR A 27 10.58 13.06 26.43
C THR A 27 9.27 13.13 25.64
N GLU A 28 8.61 14.28 25.59
CA GLU A 28 7.39 14.49 24.81
C GLU A 28 7.62 14.30 23.31
N GLY A 29 8.72 14.84 22.77
CA GLY A 29 9.12 14.62 21.37
C GLY A 29 9.44 13.15 21.05
N ILE A 30 10.03 12.41 21.99
CA ILE A 30 10.27 10.97 21.84
C ILE A 30 8.95 10.20 21.81
N VAL A 31 8.00 10.52 22.70
CA VAL A 31 6.70 9.83 22.76
C VAL A 31 5.89 10.09 21.49
N VAL A 32 5.84 11.33 21.00
CA VAL A 32 5.17 11.67 19.73
C VAL A 32 5.81 10.92 18.56
N ASN A 33 7.14 10.87 18.50
CA ASN A 33 7.84 10.12 17.45
C ASN A 33 7.57 8.61 17.53
N ILE A 34 7.53 8.02 18.73
CA ILE A 34 7.18 6.60 18.91
C ILE A 34 5.75 6.33 18.45
N LEU A 35 4.79 7.22 18.74
CA LEU A 35 3.40 7.07 18.31
C LEU A 35 3.26 7.20 16.79
N ILE A 36 3.95 8.14 16.16
CA ILE A 36 3.96 8.27 14.70
C ILE A 36 4.59 7.03 14.07
N ILE A 37 5.71 6.52 14.61
CA ILE A 37 6.36 5.30 14.13
C ILE A 37 5.45 4.09 14.31
N ALA A 38 4.80 3.94 15.46
CA ALA A 38 3.88 2.84 15.73
C ALA A 38 2.63 2.89 14.82
N PHE A 39 2.09 4.08 14.56
CA PHE A 39 0.97 4.29 13.66
C PHE A 39 1.36 4.02 12.20
N SER A 40 2.54 4.46 11.79
CA SER A 40 3.10 4.18 10.46
C SER A 40 3.40 2.70 10.29
N LEU A 41 4.00 2.03 11.29
CA LEU A 41 4.25 0.58 11.29
C LEU A 41 2.95 -0.20 11.25
N PHE A 42 1.93 0.20 12.01
CA PHE A 42 0.61 -0.44 12.01
C PHE A 42 -0.07 -0.28 10.64
N ARG A 43 -0.07 0.94 10.09
CA ARG A 43 -0.58 1.24 8.74
C ARG A 43 0.15 0.42 7.67
N TRP A 44 1.46 0.25 7.82
CA TRP A 44 2.31 -0.48 6.89
C TRP A 44 2.13 -2.00 6.97
N LEU A 45 2.03 -2.56 8.18
CA LEU A 45 1.78 -3.99 8.44
C LEU A 45 0.41 -4.45 7.91
N VAL A 46 -0.55 -3.52 7.84
CA VAL A 46 -1.91 -3.75 7.36
C VAL A 46 -2.05 -3.59 5.83
N ILE A 47 -1.19 -2.81 5.15
CA ILE A 47 -1.51 -2.34 3.79
C ILE A 47 -0.59 -2.88 2.67
N GLY A 48 0.75 -2.94 2.76
CA GLY A 48 1.55 -3.24 1.54
C GLY A 48 2.96 -3.82 1.73
N THR A 49 3.19 -4.93 1.01
CA THR A 49 4.44 -5.50 0.43
C THR A 49 5.80 -5.54 1.18
N ASP A 50 6.48 -6.69 0.99
CA ASP A 50 7.83 -7.13 1.41
C ASP A 50 8.45 -6.53 2.68
N VAL A 51 7.95 -7.07 3.79
CA VAL A 51 8.31 -6.90 5.21
C VAL A 51 9.81 -6.74 5.49
N SER A 52 10.69 -7.36 4.69
CA SER A 52 12.09 -7.58 5.06
C SER A 52 12.97 -6.32 5.01
N ILE A 53 12.82 -5.50 3.97
CA ILE A 53 13.78 -4.41 3.69
C ILE A 53 13.49 -3.18 4.55
N ALA A 54 12.23 -2.78 4.67
CA ALA A 54 11.87 -1.62 5.48
C ALA A 54 11.99 -1.92 6.99
N LEU A 55 11.68 -3.16 7.42
CA LEU A 55 11.92 -3.60 8.80
C LEU A 55 13.41 -3.58 9.14
N ALA A 56 14.27 -4.07 8.25
CA ALA A 56 15.73 -4.02 8.44
C ALA A 56 16.23 -2.58 8.60
N MET A 57 15.76 -1.65 7.78
CA MET A 57 16.15 -0.23 7.85
C MET A 57 15.66 0.46 9.12
N LEU A 58 14.44 0.16 9.55
CA LEU A 58 13.89 0.71 10.79
C LEU A 58 14.61 0.16 12.03
N LEU A 59 14.95 -1.13 12.03
CA LEU A 59 15.77 -1.76 13.08
C LEU A 59 17.18 -1.16 13.13
N ILE A 60 17.80 -0.92 11.97
CA ILE A 60 19.11 -0.25 11.89
C ILE A 60 19.02 1.17 12.48
N TRP A 61 17.98 1.92 12.15
CA TRP A 61 17.79 3.27 12.68
C TRP A 61 17.55 3.29 14.20
N LEU A 62 16.71 2.38 14.71
CA LEU A 62 16.46 2.22 16.14
C LEU A 62 17.73 1.80 16.89
N PHE A 63 18.52 0.88 16.32
CA PHE A 63 19.80 0.47 16.88
C PHE A 63 20.77 1.66 16.97
N LEU A 64 20.89 2.46 15.91
CA LEU A 64 21.73 3.66 15.89
C LEU A 64 21.27 4.72 16.91
N GLN A 65 19.97 4.83 17.17
CA GLN A 65 19.45 5.68 18.25
C GLN A 65 19.90 5.22 19.64
N VAL A 66 19.85 3.91 19.91
CA VAL A 66 20.29 3.33 21.19
C VAL A 66 21.78 3.54 21.39
N VAL A 67 22.60 3.26 20.36
CA VAL A 67 24.05 3.47 20.39
C VAL A 67 24.41 4.94 20.62
N TYR A 68 23.72 5.88 19.94
CA TYR A 68 23.94 7.31 20.13
C TYR A 68 23.68 7.76 21.58
N ARG A 69 22.56 7.32 22.17
CA ARG A 69 22.20 7.65 23.57
C ARG A 69 23.17 7.04 24.56
N TYR A 70 23.61 5.80 24.33
CA TYR A 70 24.63 5.14 25.15
C TYR A 70 25.96 5.89 25.14
N LEU A 71 26.42 6.33 23.96
CA LEU A 71 27.67 7.10 23.83
C LEU A 71 27.61 8.48 24.50
N LEU A 72 26.45 9.15 24.45
CA LEU A 72 26.22 10.40 25.17
C LEU A 72 26.20 10.21 26.69
N ALA A 73 25.54 9.15 27.18
CA ALA A 73 25.45 8.85 28.61
C ALA A 73 26.82 8.52 29.23
N ASN A 74 27.69 7.83 28.47
CA ASN A 74 29.02 7.44 28.92
C ASN A 74 30.13 8.47 28.67
N LYS A 75 29.78 9.72 28.29
CA LYS A 75 30.74 10.79 27.97
C LYS A 75 31.86 10.31 27.01
N ALA A 76 31.48 9.50 26.02
CA ALA A 76 32.42 8.96 25.06
C ALA A 76 33.12 10.09 24.28
N ASN A 77 34.30 9.78 23.76
CA ASN A 77 35.19 10.74 23.09
C ASN A 77 34.42 11.59 22.03
N SER A 78 34.64 12.90 21.99
CA SER A 78 33.79 13.83 21.21
C SER A 78 33.69 13.49 19.72
N LYS A 79 34.76 12.89 19.16
CA LYS A 79 34.81 12.37 17.79
C LYS A 79 33.82 11.22 17.57
N ALA A 80 33.73 10.26 18.49
CA ALA A 80 32.83 9.11 18.39
C ALA A 80 31.35 9.55 18.48
N VAL A 81 31.05 10.50 19.37
CA VAL A 81 29.70 11.09 19.50
C VAL A 81 29.31 11.83 18.22
N MET A 82 30.24 12.60 17.64
CA MET A 82 30.00 13.33 16.40
C MET A 82 29.82 12.40 15.19
N THR A 83 30.63 11.35 15.06
CA THR A 83 30.48 10.34 14.00
C THR A 83 29.13 9.63 14.07
N VAL A 84 28.72 9.18 15.25
CA VAL A 84 27.41 8.51 15.41
C VAL A 84 26.25 9.47 15.20
N ARG A 85 26.39 10.76 15.58
CA ARG A 85 25.39 11.78 15.26
C ARG A 85 25.20 11.94 13.75
N ILE A 86 26.30 12.07 13.01
CA ILE A 86 26.27 12.23 11.54
C ILE A 86 25.63 10.99 10.90
N ILE A 87 26.03 9.78 11.30
CA ILE A 87 25.44 8.53 10.78
C ILE A 87 23.94 8.45 11.08
N LYS A 88 23.51 8.84 12.30
CA LYS A 88 22.10 8.88 12.69
C LYS A 88 21.31 9.89 11.88
N ASP A 89 21.86 11.08 11.65
CA ASP A 89 21.20 12.15 10.89
C ASP A 89 21.12 11.78 9.39
N ILE A 90 22.14 11.13 8.82
CA ILE A 90 22.10 10.55 7.47
C ILE A 90 21.05 9.43 7.38
N ALA A 91 21.02 8.51 8.35
CA ALA A 91 20.03 7.44 8.39
C ALA A 91 18.60 7.98 8.52
N ALA A 92 18.40 9.05 9.30
CA ALA A 92 17.11 9.72 9.43
C ALA A 92 16.71 10.42 8.12
N ALA A 93 17.62 11.17 7.50
CA ALA A 93 17.37 11.83 6.22
C ALA A 93 17.08 10.81 5.11
N PHE A 94 17.82 9.70 5.07
CA PHE A 94 17.59 8.61 4.13
C PHE A 94 16.27 7.88 4.40
N SER A 95 15.88 7.68 5.66
CA SER A 95 14.57 7.11 6.01
C SER A 95 13.41 8.01 5.62
N VAL A 96 13.54 9.33 5.84
CA VAL A 96 12.56 10.33 5.39
C VAL A 96 12.51 10.39 3.87
N PHE A 97 13.66 10.31 3.19
CA PHE A 97 13.74 10.27 1.74
C PHE A 97 13.10 9.00 1.17
N LEU A 98 13.34 7.82 1.75
CA LEU A 98 12.65 6.59 1.38
C LEU A 98 11.16 6.65 1.66
N MET A 99 10.74 7.28 2.78
CA MET A 99 9.34 7.52 3.08
C MET A 99 8.69 8.47 2.07
N ILE A 100 9.38 9.52 1.64
CA ILE A 100 8.93 10.43 0.58
C ILE A 100 8.89 9.70 -0.76
N ILE A 101 9.92 8.92 -1.12
CA ILE A 101 9.89 8.05 -2.29
C ILE A 101 8.70 7.11 -2.20
N TRP A 102 8.36 6.55 -1.05
CA TRP A 102 7.22 5.64 -0.92
C TRP A 102 5.87 6.37 -0.99
N LEU A 103 5.78 7.58 -0.44
CA LEU A 103 4.60 8.44 -0.53
C LEU A 103 4.38 8.99 -1.95
N VAL A 104 5.45 9.16 -2.71
CA VAL A 104 5.45 9.73 -4.07
C VAL A 104 5.58 8.63 -5.14
N SER A 105 5.98 7.41 -4.76
CA SER A 105 6.13 6.28 -5.66
C SER A 105 4.75 5.74 -5.96
N PRO A 106 4.36 5.68 -7.24
CA PRO A 106 3.14 5.02 -7.68
C PRO A 106 3.34 3.50 -7.69
N SER A 107 3.94 2.92 -6.64
CA SER A 107 4.16 1.48 -6.56
C SER A 107 2.83 0.83 -6.22
N GLY A 108 2.34 -0.02 -7.13
CA GLY A 108 1.18 -0.83 -6.87
C GLY A 108 1.35 -1.64 -5.59
N ILE A 109 0.30 -1.68 -4.78
CA ILE A 109 0.26 -2.41 -3.52
C ILE A 109 -0.24 -3.81 -3.82
N ARG A 110 0.58 -4.82 -3.52
CA ARG A 110 0.22 -6.24 -3.60
C ARG A 110 0.05 -6.84 -2.20
N SER A 111 -0.88 -7.78 -2.02
CA SER A 111 -1.01 -8.52 -0.77
C SER A 111 -1.64 -9.88 -0.96
N ASP A 112 -1.02 -10.89 -0.34
CA ASP A 112 -1.48 -12.28 -0.42
C ASP A 112 -2.17 -12.75 0.88
N SER A 113 -2.63 -11.81 1.72
CA SER A 113 -3.26 -12.12 3.02
C SER A 113 -4.75 -11.83 3.02
N VAL A 114 -5.59 -12.87 2.88
CA VAL A 114 -7.05 -12.77 2.80
C VAL A 114 -7.67 -11.91 3.92
N TRP A 115 -7.20 -12.07 5.17
CA TRP A 115 -7.75 -11.34 6.32
C TRP A 115 -7.56 -9.81 6.23
N LYS A 116 -6.58 -9.34 5.44
CA LYS A 116 -6.33 -7.91 5.22
C LYS A 116 -7.27 -7.29 4.20
N TYR A 117 -7.95 -8.11 3.38
CA TYR A 117 -8.73 -7.67 2.24
C TYR A 117 -9.68 -6.52 2.55
N ARG A 118 -10.49 -6.65 3.61
CA ARG A 118 -11.49 -5.64 3.96
C ARG A 118 -10.85 -4.29 4.28
N LEU A 119 -9.72 -4.31 4.98
CA LEU A 119 -8.97 -3.09 5.32
C LEU A 119 -8.33 -2.48 4.08
N GLN A 120 -7.77 -3.31 3.19
CA GLN A 120 -7.15 -2.87 1.96
C GLN A 120 -8.17 -2.31 0.96
N LYS A 121 -9.30 -2.99 0.73
CA LYS A 121 -10.43 -2.50 -0.07
C LYS A 121 -10.89 -1.13 0.42
N SER A 122 -11.11 -0.98 1.72
CA SER A 122 -11.49 0.31 2.32
C SER A 122 -10.42 1.39 2.12
N TRP A 123 -9.14 1.00 2.21
CA TRP A 123 -8.03 1.92 2.03
C TRP A 123 -7.94 2.43 0.58
N PHE A 124 -8.04 1.52 -0.41
CA PHE A 124 -8.10 1.88 -1.84
C PHE A 124 -9.27 2.83 -2.13
N GLY A 125 -10.46 2.53 -1.60
CA GLY A 125 -11.64 3.40 -1.75
C GLY A 125 -11.47 4.79 -1.14
N SER A 126 -10.67 4.93 -0.08
CA SER A 126 -10.47 6.22 0.60
C SER A 126 -9.33 7.06 0.01
N HIS A 127 -8.30 6.43 -0.56
CA HIS A 127 -7.04 7.11 -0.91
C HIS A 127 -6.85 7.35 -2.41
N TYR A 128 -7.54 6.59 -3.27
CA TYR A 128 -7.30 6.66 -4.70
C TYR A 128 -8.50 7.14 -5.52
N VAL A 129 -9.58 7.59 -4.87
CA VAL A 129 -10.88 7.84 -5.54
C VAL A 129 -11.28 6.63 -6.41
N ALA A 130 -10.74 5.46 -6.06
CA ALA A 130 -11.01 4.21 -6.70
C ALA A 130 -12.39 3.81 -6.20
N ASP A 131 -13.39 3.93 -7.06
CA ASP A 131 -14.68 3.36 -6.74
C ASP A 131 -14.52 1.84 -6.62
N VAL A 132 -14.47 1.32 -5.39
CA VAL A 132 -14.36 -0.11 -5.10
C VAL A 132 -15.73 -0.80 -5.13
N SER A 133 -16.77 -0.12 -5.60
CA SER A 133 -18.05 -0.75 -5.89
C SER A 133 -17.87 -1.89 -6.90
N GLY A 134 -18.65 -2.95 -6.72
CA GLY A 134 -18.60 -4.17 -7.53
C GLY A 134 -17.57 -5.22 -7.08
N PHE A 135 -16.54 -4.86 -6.31
CA PHE A 135 -15.66 -5.85 -5.66
C PHE A 135 -16.40 -6.56 -4.52
N PRO A 136 -16.11 -7.85 -4.24
CA PRO A 136 -16.76 -8.56 -3.14
C PRO A 136 -16.50 -7.89 -1.79
N ASP A 137 -17.42 -7.98 -0.82
CA ASP A 137 -17.22 -7.37 0.51
C ASP A 137 -16.32 -8.22 1.42
N LYS A 138 -16.27 -9.51 1.13
CA LYS A 138 -15.40 -10.49 1.77
C LYS A 138 -14.92 -11.46 0.70
N ILE A 139 -13.69 -11.91 0.84
CA ILE A 139 -13.18 -13.05 0.10
C ILE A 139 -13.76 -14.32 0.73
N PRO A 140 -14.09 -15.37 -0.05
CA PRO A 140 -14.53 -16.66 0.48
C PRO A 140 -13.56 -17.21 1.54
N GLU A 141 -14.09 -17.80 2.62
CA GLU A 141 -13.26 -18.29 3.74
C GLU A 141 -12.31 -19.43 3.33
N ASN A 142 -12.69 -20.18 2.29
CA ASN A 142 -11.94 -21.27 1.71
C ASN A 142 -11.05 -20.85 0.53
N ALA A 143 -10.89 -19.56 0.28
CA ALA A 143 -10.07 -19.10 -0.83
C ALA A 143 -8.58 -19.42 -0.60
N ASP A 144 -7.98 -20.14 -1.54
CA ASP A 144 -6.54 -20.29 -1.67
C ASP A 144 -5.97 -19.38 -2.77
N ARG A 145 -4.66 -19.12 -2.72
CA ARG A 145 -3.94 -18.26 -3.68
C ARG A 145 -4.61 -16.89 -3.92
N TYR A 146 -4.91 -16.19 -2.84
CA TYR A 146 -5.39 -14.82 -2.88
C TYR A 146 -4.24 -13.84 -3.17
N SER A 147 -4.50 -12.87 -4.04
CA SER A 147 -3.66 -11.68 -4.20
C SER A 147 -4.56 -10.48 -4.51
N LEU A 148 -4.36 -9.39 -3.78
CA LEU A 148 -4.94 -8.08 -4.11
C LEU A 148 -3.82 -7.20 -4.62
N TYR A 149 -3.98 -6.67 -5.82
CA TYR A 149 -3.09 -5.71 -6.41
C TYR A 149 -3.84 -4.41 -6.69
N GLY A 150 -3.25 -3.25 -6.40
CA GLY A 150 -3.80 -2.00 -6.89
C GLY A 150 -2.76 -0.92 -7.06
N ALA A 151 -2.84 -0.19 -8.17
CA ALA A 151 -1.95 0.88 -8.54
C ALA A 151 -2.74 2.16 -8.87
N PRO A 152 -2.30 3.33 -8.38
CA PRO A 152 -2.94 4.59 -8.72
C PRO A 152 -2.70 5.00 -10.18
N SER A 153 -3.68 5.69 -10.75
CA SER A 153 -3.51 6.45 -11.99
C SER A 153 -2.47 7.55 -11.74
N SER A 154 -1.37 7.56 -12.50
CA SER A 154 -0.28 8.53 -12.31
C SER A 154 0.51 8.76 -13.59
N PHE A 155 0.90 10.02 -13.86
CA PHE A 155 1.79 10.40 -14.97
C PHE A 155 1.49 9.69 -16.32
N GLY A 156 0.22 9.66 -16.73
CA GLY A 156 -0.22 9.04 -17.99
C GLY A 156 -0.35 7.51 -17.96
N LYS A 157 -0.13 6.85 -16.82
CA LYS A 157 -0.46 5.43 -16.60
C LYS A 157 -1.88 5.31 -16.04
N LYS A 158 -2.68 4.43 -16.65
CA LYS A 158 -3.99 4.01 -16.14
C LYS A 158 -3.81 3.25 -14.83
N GLY A 159 -4.58 3.61 -13.81
CA GLY A 159 -4.57 2.89 -12.55
C GLY A 159 -5.35 1.59 -12.67
N CYS A 160 -5.19 0.71 -11.69
CA CYS A 160 -5.99 -0.50 -11.63
C CYS A 160 -6.16 -1.00 -10.20
N LEU A 161 -7.21 -1.78 -10.00
CA LEU A 161 -7.40 -2.63 -8.83
C LEU A 161 -7.79 -4.01 -9.35
N SER A 162 -7.10 -5.02 -8.86
CA SER A 162 -7.35 -6.42 -9.15
C SER A 162 -7.38 -7.20 -7.84
N VAL A 163 -8.32 -8.13 -7.72
CA VAL A 163 -8.26 -9.17 -6.70
C VAL A 163 -8.47 -10.52 -7.34
N VAL A 164 -7.50 -11.41 -7.15
CA VAL A 164 -7.52 -12.80 -7.60
C VAL A 164 -7.69 -13.72 -6.40
N PHE A 165 -8.37 -14.84 -6.61
CA PHE A 165 -8.43 -15.95 -5.67
C PHE A 165 -8.95 -17.21 -6.34
N HIS A 166 -8.65 -18.36 -5.75
CA HIS A 166 -9.37 -19.60 -6.02
C HIS A 166 -10.57 -19.72 -5.07
N ALA A 167 -11.64 -20.39 -5.50
CA ALA A 167 -12.81 -20.66 -4.67
C ALA A 167 -13.32 -22.10 -4.87
N ASP A 168 -14.35 -22.52 -4.13
CA ASP A 168 -15.05 -23.76 -4.46
C ASP A 168 -15.99 -23.60 -5.67
N GLU A 169 -16.33 -24.71 -6.32
CA GLU A 169 -17.22 -24.75 -7.48
C GLU A 169 -18.56 -24.05 -7.23
N LYS A 170 -19.09 -24.16 -6.00
CA LYS A 170 -20.36 -23.55 -5.62
C LYS A 170 -20.26 -22.02 -5.62
N THR A 171 -19.17 -21.49 -5.10
CA THR A 171 -18.89 -20.05 -5.03
C THR A 171 -18.62 -19.48 -6.42
N VAL A 172 -17.89 -20.22 -7.26
CA VAL A 172 -17.67 -19.88 -8.66
C VAL A 172 -18.99 -19.81 -9.42
N ALA A 173 -19.86 -20.81 -9.25
CA ALA A 173 -21.18 -20.83 -9.87
C ALA A 173 -22.08 -19.68 -9.37
N ASP A 174 -22.01 -19.34 -8.08
CA ASP A 174 -22.72 -18.19 -7.51
C ASP A 174 -22.27 -16.87 -8.16
N TYR A 175 -20.95 -16.65 -8.26
CA TYR A 175 -20.41 -15.46 -8.91
C TYR A 175 -20.82 -15.36 -10.38
N GLU A 176 -20.72 -16.44 -11.14
CA GLU A 176 -21.17 -16.41 -12.53
C GLU A 176 -22.67 -16.11 -12.62
N SER A 177 -23.50 -16.79 -11.83
CA SER A 177 -24.96 -16.58 -11.85
C SER A 177 -25.36 -15.14 -11.52
N ARG A 178 -24.51 -14.43 -10.78
CA ARG A 178 -24.69 -13.03 -10.40
C ARG A 178 -24.20 -12.06 -11.48
N TYR A 179 -23.04 -12.31 -12.08
CA TYR A 179 -22.38 -11.33 -12.97
C TYR A 179 -22.63 -11.58 -14.45
N ALA A 180 -22.87 -12.82 -14.87
CA ALA A 180 -23.14 -13.13 -16.28
C ALA A 180 -24.43 -12.47 -16.81
N PRO A 181 -25.55 -12.39 -16.06
CA PRO A 181 -26.76 -11.73 -16.55
C PRO A 181 -26.64 -10.20 -16.70
N ASP A 182 -25.79 -9.58 -15.87
CA ASP A 182 -25.61 -8.13 -15.81
C ASP A 182 -24.43 -7.64 -16.66
N ALA A 183 -23.78 -8.53 -17.41
CA ALA A 183 -22.62 -8.19 -18.23
C ALA A 183 -23.04 -7.43 -19.50
N GLU A 184 -22.45 -6.25 -19.73
CA GLU A 184 -22.60 -5.48 -20.97
C GLU A 184 -21.87 -6.17 -22.14
N TYR A 185 -20.74 -6.81 -21.84
CA TYR A 185 -19.93 -7.55 -22.80
C TYR A 185 -19.43 -8.86 -22.20
N THR A 186 -19.31 -9.89 -23.04
CA THR A 186 -18.77 -11.19 -22.66
C THR A 186 -17.86 -11.71 -23.76
N PHE A 187 -16.65 -12.11 -23.40
CA PHE A 187 -15.65 -12.65 -24.32
C PHE A 187 -14.67 -13.57 -23.58
N ARG A 188 -13.88 -14.35 -24.31
CA ARG A 188 -12.81 -15.19 -23.73
C ARG A 188 -11.61 -14.34 -23.34
N LEU A 189 -10.91 -14.70 -22.26
CA LEU A 189 -9.73 -13.95 -21.83
C LEU A 189 -8.66 -13.90 -22.93
N SER A 190 -8.52 -14.99 -23.71
CA SER A 190 -7.61 -15.08 -24.86
C SER A 190 -7.92 -14.12 -26.02
N GLU A 191 -9.07 -13.43 -26.01
CA GLU A 191 -9.39 -12.38 -26.98
C GLU A 191 -8.73 -11.03 -26.63
N LEU A 192 -8.24 -10.85 -25.40
CA LEU A 192 -7.48 -9.65 -25.01
C LEU A 192 -6.10 -9.64 -25.66
N LYS A 193 -5.70 -8.46 -26.15
CA LYS A 193 -4.33 -8.18 -26.59
C LYS A 193 -3.81 -6.99 -25.82
N ASP A 194 -2.70 -7.17 -25.11
CA ASP A 194 -2.11 -6.12 -24.28
C ASP A 194 -3.17 -5.46 -23.36
N PHE A 195 -3.92 -6.29 -22.62
CA PHE A 195 -5.04 -5.89 -21.75
C PHE A 195 -6.20 -5.18 -22.46
N THR A 196 -6.24 -5.18 -23.79
CA THR A 196 -7.21 -4.41 -24.57
C THR A 196 -8.11 -5.33 -25.36
N TYR A 197 -9.42 -5.14 -25.21
CA TYR A 197 -10.45 -5.72 -26.07
C TYR A 197 -10.87 -4.67 -27.11
N SER A 198 -10.86 -5.02 -28.39
CA SER A 198 -11.29 -4.13 -29.48
C SER A 198 -12.49 -4.72 -30.18
N PHE A 199 -13.55 -3.93 -30.34
CA PHE A 199 -14.77 -4.36 -31.02
C PHE A 199 -15.36 -3.23 -31.86
N SER A 200 -16.17 -3.62 -32.84
CA SER A 200 -16.91 -2.67 -33.67
C SER A 200 -18.23 -2.36 -32.99
N ASP A 201 -18.45 -1.10 -32.62
CA ASP A 201 -19.73 -0.65 -32.14
C ASP A 201 -20.68 -0.49 -33.33
N VAL A 202 -21.71 -1.35 -33.37
CA VAL A 202 -22.69 -1.38 -34.45
C VAL A 202 -23.57 -0.12 -34.46
N GLU A 203 -23.78 0.52 -33.30
CA GLU A 203 -24.61 1.72 -33.19
C GLU A 203 -23.90 2.97 -33.71
N THR A 204 -22.61 3.11 -33.41
CA THR A 204 -21.83 4.28 -33.84
C THR A 204 -21.01 4.04 -35.10
N GLY A 205 -20.89 2.78 -35.55
CA GLY A 205 -20.06 2.39 -36.68
C GLY A 205 -18.56 2.62 -36.44
N SER A 206 -18.14 2.80 -35.19
CA SER A 206 -16.76 3.10 -34.81
C SER A 206 -16.13 1.95 -34.03
N ASN A 207 -14.81 1.81 -34.13
CA ASN A 207 -14.08 0.85 -33.31
C ASN A 207 -13.89 1.43 -31.92
N ARG A 208 -14.34 0.69 -30.91
CA ARG A 208 -14.13 1.00 -29.50
C ARG A 208 -13.13 0.02 -28.90
N THR A 209 -12.41 0.50 -27.89
CA THR A 209 -11.43 -0.29 -27.15
C THR A 209 -11.72 -0.23 -25.67
N MET A 210 -11.60 -1.36 -24.98
CA MET A 210 -11.71 -1.46 -23.51
C MET A 210 -10.40 -1.96 -22.94
N PHE A 211 -9.87 -1.24 -21.96
CA PHE A 211 -8.75 -1.67 -21.15
C PHE A 211 -9.24 -2.47 -19.93
N ILE A 212 -8.75 -3.70 -19.78
CA ILE A 212 -9.07 -4.67 -18.72
C ILE A 212 -7.75 -5.17 -18.11
N PRO A 213 -7.25 -4.54 -17.02
CA PRO A 213 -5.95 -4.85 -16.43
C PRO A 213 -6.04 -6.07 -15.50
N TYR A 214 -5.84 -7.26 -16.07
CA TYR A 214 -5.85 -8.54 -15.36
C TYR A 214 -4.45 -8.98 -14.91
N ASP A 215 -4.36 -9.93 -13.98
CA ASP A 215 -3.09 -10.51 -13.49
C ASP A 215 -2.60 -11.63 -14.43
N GLU A 216 -1.68 -11.31 -15.36
CA GLU A 216 -1.16 -12.29 -16.35
C GLU A 216 -0.55 -13.52 -15.68
N ASP A 217 0.21 -13.36 -14.59
CA ASP A 217 0.84 -14.46 -13.86
C ASP A 217 -0.19 -15.40 -13.22
N PHE A 218 -1.36 -14.86 -12.84
CA PHE A 218 -2.44 -15.66 -12.29
C PHE A 218 -3.12 -16.51 -13.37
N TRP A 219 -3.26 -16.00 -14.60
CA TRP A 219 -4.01 -16.66 -15.68
C TRP A 219 -3.16 -17.48 -16.65
N GLU A 220 -1.85 -17.58 -16.44
CA GLU A 220 -0.94 -18.37 -17.28
C GLU A 220 -1.51 -19.76 -17.59
N ASP A 221 -1.58 -20.11 -18.87
CA ASP A 221 -2.13 -21.36 -19.43
C ASP A 221 -3.65 -21.55 -19.31
N ARG A 222 -4.40 -20.54 -18.83
CA ARG A 222 -5.86 -20.61 -18.58
C ARG A 222 -6.67 -19.62 -19.40
N GLU A 223 -6.04 -18.85 -20.29
CA GLU A 223 -6.66 -17.74 -21.00
C GLU A 223 -7.78 -18.18 -21.96
N ASN A 224 -7.69 -19.41 -22.49
CA ASN A 224 -8.74 -19.96 -23.35
C ASN A 224 -9.96 -20.48 -22.58
N ASP A 225 -9.78 -20.85 -21.31
CA ASP A 225 -10.84 -21.43 -20.48
C ASP A 225 -11.60 -20.34 -19.70
N ALA A 226 -10.92 -19.24 -19.38
CA ALA A 226 -11.49 -18.10 -18.67
C ALA A 226 -12.44 -17.26 -19.54
N VAL A 227 -13.54 -16.82 -18.92
CA VAL A 227 -14.55 -15.93 -19.50
C VAL A 227 -14.52 -14.59 -18.77
N VAL A 228 -14.49 -13.50 -19.54
CA VAL A 228 -14.52 -12.12 -19.05
C VAL A 228 -15.95 -11.59 -19.14
N TYR A 229 -16.52 -11.21 -18.00
CA TYR A 229 -17.82 -10.57 -17.88
C TYR A 229 -17.63 -9.09 -17.54
N VAL A 230 -17.81 -8.19 -18.51
CA VAL A 230 -17.66 -6.75 -18.32
C VAL A 230 -18.97 -6.18 -17.77
N THR A 231 -18.96 -5.72 -16.52
CA THR A 231 -20.15 -5.24 -15.80
C THR A 231 -20.31 -3.71 -15.87
N MET A 232 -19.30 -3.02 -16.35
CA MET A 232 -19.32 -1.57 -16.60
C MET A 232 -18.27 -1.25 -17.65
N ALA A 233 -18.65 -0.57 -18.72
CA ALA A 233 -17.71 -0.08 -19.73
C ALA A 233 -17.78 1.44 -19.88
N ASP A 234 -16.63 2.10 -19.76
CA ASP A 234 -16.48 3.53 -20.09
C ASP A 234 -15.39 3.70 -21.14
N PHE A 235 -15.80 4.23 -22.30
CA PHE A 235 -14.98 4.33 -23.49
C PHE A 235 -14.22 5.65 -23.62
N HIS A 236 -14.22 6.51 -22.59
CA HIS A 236 -13.45 7.75 -22.61
C HIS A 236 -11.95 7.47 -22.79
N SER A 237 -11.36 8.00 -23.86
CA SER A 237 -10.01 7.66 -24.32
C SER A 237 -8.90 7.93 -23.30
N GLU A 238 -9.09 8.90 -22.41
CA GLU A 238 -8.09 9.31 -21.42
C GLU A 238 -8.31 8.71 -20.02
N HIS A 239 -9.55 8.29 -19.70
CA HIS A 239 -9.97 7.87 -18.36
C HIS A 239 -11.00 6.73 -18.43
N GLN A 240 -10.56 5.54 -18.86
CA GLN A 240 -11.46 4.38 -18.95
C GLN A 240 -11.70 3.79 -17.56
N HIS A 241 -12.97 3.73 -17.17
CA HIS A 241 -13.44 3.16 -15.91
C HIS A 241 -14.16 1.82 -16.14
N ASN A 242 -13.47 0.88 -16.78
CA ASN A 242 -14.03 -0.45 -17.05
C ASN A 242 -13.95 -1.33 -15.81
N MET A 243 -14.98 -2.13 -15.58
CA MET A 243 -15.01 -3.15 -14.56
C MET A 243 -15.37 -4.50 -15.18
N ALA A 244 -14.63 -5.53 -14.80
CA ALA A 244 -14.92 -6.89 -15.23
C ALA A 244 -14.70 -7.91 -14.11
N VAL A 245 -15.40 -9.03 -14.23
CA VAL A 245 -15.18 -10.25 -13.47
C VAL A 245 -14.72 -11.32 -14.44
N ILE A 246 -13.58 -11.94 -14.17
CA ILE A 246 -12.98 -12.99 -15.00
C ILE A 246 -13.10 -14.30 -14.23
N ILE A 247 -13.68 -15.32 -14.87
CA ILE A 247 -13.97 -16.60 -14.22
C ILE A 247 -13.52 -17.76 -15.11
N ASP A 248 -12.72 -18.66 -14.56
CA ASP A 248 -12.55 -20.02 -15.09
C ASP A 248 -13.18 -21.03 -14.11
N LYS A 249 -14.21 -21.72 -14.59
CA LYS A 249 -14.91 -22.75 -13.81
C LYS A 249 -14.14 -24.04 -13.68
N ASN A 250 -13.26 -24.35 -14.63
CA ASN A 250 -12.54 -25.62 -14.65
C ASN A 250 -11.45 -25.63 -13.59
N SER A 251 -10.82 -24.48 -13.35
CA SER A 251 -9.75 -24.32 -12.36
C SER A 251 -10.22 -23.58 -11.09
N ASN A 252 -11.51 -23.20 -11.03
CA ASN A 252 -12.12 -22.42 -9.96
C ASN A 252 -11.41 -21.09 -9.65
N MET A 253 -11.00 -20.39 -10.70
CA MET A 253 -10.24 -19.14 -10.62
C MET A 253 -11.16 -17.95 -10.84
N VAL A 254 -11.03 -16.94 -9.98
CA VAL A 254 -11.84 -15.73 -10.06
C VAL A 254 -10.93 -14.52 -9.93
N GLU A 255 -11.11 -13.56 -10.82
CA GLU A 255 -10.51 -12.23 -10.71
C GLU A 255 -11.58 -11.15 -10.84
N PHE A 256 -11.53 -10.15 -9.97
CA PHE A 256 -12.24 -8.89 -10.15
C PHE A 256 -11.25 -7.82 -10.54
N VAL A 257 -11.52 -7.12 -11.64
CA VAL A 257 -10.65 -6.06 -12.15
C VAL A 257 -11.41 -4.76 -12.37
N LYS A 258 -10.75 -3.65 -12.11
CA LYS A 258 -11.23 -2.31 -12.43
C LYS A 258 -10.10 -1.42 -12.91
N ALA A 259 -10.30 -0.81 -14.07
CA ALA A 259 -9.46 0.25 -14.60
C ALA A 259 -9.80 1.61 -13.95
N MET A 260 -8.78 2.44 -13.72
CA MET A 260 -8.88 3.77 -13.12
C MET A 260 -8.17 4.85 -13.93
#